data_AF-A0A950YY39-F1
#
_entry.id   AF-A0A950YY39-F1
#
_cell.length_a   1.000
_cell.length_b   1.000
_cell.length_c   1.000
_cell.angle_alpha   90.00
_cell.angle_beta   90.00
_cell.angle_gamma   90.00
#
_symmetry.space_group_name_H-M   'P 1'
#
loop_
_entity.id
_entity.type
_entity.pdbx_description
1 polymer ?
#
loop_
_entity_poly.entity_id
_entity_poly.type
_entity_poly.pdbx_seq_one_letter_code
_entity_poly.pdbx_strand_id
1 'polypeptide(L)'
;MSHKRVIVAIDGPAGAGKSTLAKRVAEKLGFVYINSGAMYRAVALWALRLNIGLNDMHRLEQLAIAANIELRSSEDRVILNGEDVTDAISDSAVAAAASKVSAVPGVRRALLERQRSMAEQNSVVMEGRDIGSVVFPGAQVKIFLDAEPEERARRRALEMQDYGHDSDVAIVAGDILERDMRDRVRR
;
A
#
# COMPACT_ATOMS: atom_id res chain seq x y z
N MET A 1 33.97 1.79 0.84
CA MET A 1 33.23 0.59 1.31
C MET A 1 31.75 0.85 1.06
N SER A 2 31.09 0.03 0.24
CA SER A 2 29.64 0.13 0.08
C SER A 2 29.01 -0.34 1.40
N HIS A 3 28.32 0.55 2.11
CA HIS A 3 27.51 0.14 3.25
C HIS A 3 26.46 -0.85 2.73
N LYS A 4 26.37 -2.02 3.38
CA LYS A 4 25.36 -3.03 3.07
C LYS A 4 24.00 -2.41 3.39
N ARG A 5 23.20 -2.16 2.35
CA ARG A 5 21.84 -1.61 2.49
C ARG A 5 20.96 -2.59 3.25
N VAL A 6 20.12 -2.04 4.12
CA VAL A 6 19.20 -2.82 4.97
C VAL A 6 17.77 -2.59 4.50
N ILE A 7 17.04 -3.68 4.33
CA ILE A 7 15.63 -3.70 4.00
C ILE A 7 14.88 -4.25 5.20
N VAL A 8 13.98 -3.44 5.73
CA VAL A 8 12.99 -3.82 6.76
C VAL A 8 11.64 -3.96 6.07
N ALA A 9 11.14 -5.19 5.98
CA ALA A 9 9.81 -5.49 5.45
C ALA A 9 8.79 -5.53 6.60
N ILE A 10 7.68 -4.81 6.46
CA ILE A 10 6.58 -4.80 7.43
C ILE A 10 5.28 -5.19 6.72
N ASP A 11 4.85 -6.43 6.94
CA ASP A 11 3.63 -7.01 6.37
C ASP A 11 2.52 -7.11 7.42
N GLY A 12 1.29 -7.34 6.96
CA GLY A 12 0.14 -7.54 7.84
C GLY A 12 -1.16 -6.94 7.30
N PRO A 13 -2.31 -7.28 7.89
CA PRO A 13 -3.63 -6.93 7.35
C PRO A 13 -3.94 -5.43 7.44
N ALA A 14 -5.02 -5.00 6.78
CA ALA A 14 -5.49 -3.61 6.87
C ALA A 14 -5.88 -3.27 8.32
N GLY A 15 -5.61 -2.04 8.77
CA GLY A 15 -5.94 -1.59 10.12
C GLY A 15 -5.01 -2.07 11.24
N ALA A 16 -4.00 -2.91 10.95
CA ALA A 16 -3.06 -3.40 11.96
C ALA A 16 -2.08 -2.34 12.51
N GLY A 17 -2.07 -1.11 11.96
CA GLY A 17 -1.16 -0.05 12.41
C GLY A 17 0.23 -0.02 11.76
N LYS A 18 0.40 -0.73 10.64
CA LYS A 18 1.68 -0.83 9.91
C LYS A 18 2.27 0.52 9.53
N SER A 19 1.47 1.43 8.97
CA SER A 19 1.98 2.72 8.50
C SER A 19 2.57 3.54 9.64
N THR A 20 1.91 3.52 10.81
CA THR A 20 2.42 4.17 12.03
C THR A 20 3.75 3.56 12.48
N LEU A 21 3.84 2.23 12.53
CA LEU A 21 5.07 1.53 12.93
C LEU A 21 6.20 1.80 11.93
N ALA A 22 5.92 1.63 10.63
CA ALA A 22 6.89 1.76 9.55
C ALA A 22 7.48 3.17 9.47
N LYS A 23 6.64 4.21 9.55
CA LYS A 23 7.10 5.61 9.60
C LYS A 23 8.06 5.85 10.78
N ARG A 24 7.67 5.45 11.99
CA ARG A 24 8.50 5.63 13.20
C ARG A 24 9.81 4.85 13.15
N VAL A 25 9.80 3.63 12.62
CA VAL A 25 11.00 2.82 12.44
C VAL A 25 11.93 3.47 11.42
N ALA A 26 11.39 3.96 10.30
CA ALA A 26 12.16 4.64 9.27
C ALA A 26 12.83 5.91 9.81
N GLU A 27 12.07 6.77 10.50
CA GLU A 27 12.58 7.98 11.14
C GLU A 27 13.70 7.68 12.14
N LYS A 28 13.48 6.71 13.03
CA LYS A 28 14.47 6.35 14.06
C LYS A 28 15.77 5.79 13.48
N LEU A 29 15.70 5.12 12.33
CA LEU A 29 16.85 4.51 11.67
C LEU A 29 17.48 5.41 10.58
N GLY A 30 16.84 6.53 10.24
CA GLY A 30 17.23 7.35 9.09
C GLY A 30 17.06 6.63 7.74
N PHE A 31 16.10 5.71 7.65
CA PHE A 31 15.82 4.93 6.43
C PHE A 31 14.69 5.58 5.61
N VAL A 32 14.65 5.27 4.32
CA VAL A 32 13.54 5.70 3.46
C VAL A 32 12.30 4.87 3.77
N TYR A 33 11.21 5.52 4.17
CA TYR A 33 9.91 4.89 4.35
C TYR A 33 9.23 4.68 2.99
N ILE A 34 8.65 3.51 2.73
CA ILE A 34 7.89 3.25 1.51
C ILE A 34 6.55 2.57 1.83
N ASN A 35 5.44 3.20 1.41
CA ASN A 35 4.11 2.61 1.46
C ASN A 35 3.74 1.99 0.11
N SER A 36 3.96 0.69 -0.05
CA SER A 36 3.61 -0.01 -1.31
C SER A 36 2.11 0.08 -1.64
N GLY A 37 1.25 0.14 -0.62
CA GLY A 37 -0.19 0.25 -0.78
C GLY A 37 -0.62 1.54 -1.48
N ALA A 38 0.13 2.64 -1.31
CA ALA A 38 -0.14 3.90 -1.99
C ALA A 38 0.02 3.78 -3.52
N MET A 39 0.94 2.93 -4.00
CA MET A 39 1.15 2.72 -5.43
C MET A 39 -0.06 2.03 -6.08
N TYR A 40 -0.61 1.00 -5.42
CA TYR A 40 -1.84 0.35 -5.90
C TYR A 40 -3.04 1.30 -5.88
N ARG A 41 -3.13 2.17 -4.86
CA ARG A 41 -4.18 3.21 -4.80
C ARG A 41 -4.02 4.26 -5.90
N ALA A 42 -2.80 4.65 -6.25
CA ALA A 42 -2.55 5.54 -7.38
C ALA A 42 -3.00 4.94 -8.72
N VAL A 43 -2.68 3.66 -8.98
CA VAL A 43 -3.18 2.96 -10.19
C VAL A 43 -4.71 2.86 -10.18
N ALA A 44 -5.31 2.54 -9.03
CA ALA A 44 -6.76 2.46 -8.90
C ALA A 44 -7.45 3.81 -9.13
N LEU A 45 -6.93 4.89 -8.54
CA LEU A 45 -7.40 6.24 -8.78
C LEU A 45 -7.35 6.59 -10.27
N TRP A 46 -6.25 6.24 -10.94
CA TRP A 46 -6.12 6.53 -12.37
C TRP A 46 -7.13 5.75 -13.21
N ALA A 47 -7.34 4.47 -12.90
CA ALA A 47 -8.35 3.64 -13.55
C ALA A 47 -9.76 4.24 -13.38
N LEU A 48 -10.11 4.67 -12.16
CA LEU A 48 -11.41 5.28 -11.88
C LEU A 48 -11.60 6.59 -12.65
N ARG A 49 -10.58 7.47 -12.68
CA ARG A 49 -10.64 8.74 -13.44
C ARG A 49 -10.79 8.53 -14.94
N LEU A 50 -10.25 7.44 -15.48
CA LEU A 50 -10.37 7.06 -16.89
C LEU A 50 -11.60 6.20 -17.20
N ASN A 51 -12.48 5.94 -16.22
CA ASN A 51 -13.63 5.04 -16.34
C ASN A 51 -13.25 3.64 -16.86
N ILE A 52 -12.07 3.14 -16.47
CA ILE A 52 -11.63 1.79 -16.82
C ILE A 52 -12.23 0.81 -15.81
N GLY A 53 -12.92 -0.21 -16.33
CA GLY A 53 -13.52 -1.26 -15.52
C GLY A 53 -12.46 -2.02 -14.71
N LEU A 54 -12.73 -2.22 -13.41
CA LEU A 54 -11.79 -2.91 -12.50
C LEU A 54 -11.68 -4.43 -12.77
N ASN A 55 -12.45 -4.94 -13.73
CA ASN A 55 -12.36 -6.30 -14.28
C ASN A 55 -11.53 -6.37 -15.58
N ASP A 56 -11.16 -5.23 -16.17
CA ASP A 56 -10.31 -5.18 -17.37
C ASP A 56 -8.83 -5.30 -16.98
N MET A 57 -8.42 -6.54 -16.73
CA MET A 57 -7.06 -6.86 -16.28
C MET A 57 -5.98 -6.33 -17.22
N HIS A 58 -6.24 -6.35 -18.54
CA HIS A 58 -5.26 -5.90 -19.52
C HIS A 58 -5.06 -4.39 -19.47
N ARG A 59 -6.14 -3.61 -19.44
CA ARG A 59 -6.03 -2.14 -19.31
C ARG A 59 -5.43 -1.74 -17.97
N LEU A 60 -5.76 -2.44 -16.89
CA LEU A 60 -5.15 -2.19 -15.58
C LEU A 60 -3.63 -2.43 -15.59
N GLU A 61 -3.16 -3.50 -16.22
CA GLU A 61 -1.72 -3.75 -16.42
C GLU A 61 -1.05 -2.62 -17.22
N GLN A 62 -1.67 -2.17 -18.31
CA GLN A 62 -1.13 -1.07 -19.11
C GLN A 62 -1.05 0.24 -18.31
N LEU A 63 -2.05 0.57 -17.49
CA LEU A 63 -1.98 1.72 -16.59
C LEU A 63 -0.86 1.58 -15.57
N ALA A 64 -0.67 0.39 -14.97
CA ALA A 64 0.37 0.19 -13.99
C ALA A 64 1.78 0.36 -14.58
N ILE A 65 1.98 -0.07 -15.84
CA ILE A 65 3.23 0.11 -16.59
C ILE A 65 3.44 1.60 -16.92
N ALA A 66 2.41 2.28 -17.40
CA ALA A 66 2.50 3.66 -17.86
C ALA A 66 2.53 4.70 -16.74
N ALA A 67 2.03 4.37 -15.54
CA ALA A 67 1.93 5.33 -14.45
C ALA A 67 3.32 5.80 -14.05
N ASN A 68 3.55 7.11 -13.90
CA ASN A 68 4.70 7.63 -13.17
C ASN A 68 4.27 7.87 -11.72
N ILE A 69 4.81 7.09 -10.77
CA ILE A 69 4.43 7.15 -9.35
C ILE A 69 5.67 7.49 -8.54
N GLU A 70 5.64 8.65 -7.88
CA GLU A 70 6.68 9.10 -6.96
C GLU A 70 6.14 9.09 -5.53
N LEU A 71 6.85 8.42 -4.63
CA LEU A 71 6.55 8.41 -3.20
C LEU A 71 7.56 9.35 -2.51
N ARG A 72 7.11 10.54 -2.12
CA ARG A 72 7.95 11.55 -1.48
C ARG A 72 7.79 11.47 0.03
N SER A 73 8.47 10.48 0.62
CA SER A 73 8.27 10.08 2.02
C SER A 73 8.55 11.18 3.04
N SER A 74 9.49 12.10 2.75
CA SER A 74 9.78 13.26 3.59
C SER A 74 8.67 14.31 3.61
N GLU A 75 7.83 14.34 2.57
CA GLU A 75 6.69 15.27 2.45
C GLU A 75 5.35 14.56 2.72
N ASP A 76 5.38 13.24 2.97
CA ASP A 76 4.21 12.35 3.01
C ASP A 76 3.32 12.47 1.76
N ARG A 77 3.94 12.71 0.60
CA ARG A 77 3.22 12.95 -0.67
C ARG A 77 3.31 11.79 -1.65
N VAL A 78 2.24 11.64 -2.44
CA VAL A 78 2.17 10.72 -3.57
C VAL A 78 1.88 11.48 -4.84
N ILE A 79 2.82 11.45 -5.78
CA ILE A 79 2.68 12.10 -7.08
C ILE A 79 2.36 11.04 -8.13
N LEU A 80 1.29 11.24 -8.88
CA LEU A 80 0.89 10.41 -10.00
C LEU A 80 0.88 11.26 -11.27
N ASN A 81 1.73 10.89 -12.25
CA ASN A 81 1.83 11.59 -13.54
C ASN A 81 2.03 13.11 -13.41
N GLY A 82 2.78 13.53 -12.38
CA GLY A 82 3.05 14.94 -12.08
C GLY A 82 2.02 15.65 -11.20
N GLU A 83 0.89 15.00 -10.86
CA GLU A 83 -0.15 15.54 -9.97
C GLU A 83 0.01 15.00 -8.54
N ASP A 84 -0.11 15.88 -7.54
CA ASP A 84 -0.24 15.43 -6.14
C ASP A 84 -1.62 14.80 -5.92
N VAL A 85 -1.63 13.50 -5.62
CA VAL A 85 -2.84 12.72 -5.40
C VAL A 85 -2.98 12.23 -3.96
N THR A 86 -2.21 12.79 -3.02
CA THR A 86 -2.09 12.31 -1.63
C THR A 86 -3.44 12.16 -0.94
N ASP A 87 -4.32 13.16 -1.04
CA ASP A 87 -5.65 13.12 -0.44
C ASP A 87 -6.59 12.20 -1.24
N ALA A 88 -6.54 12.28 -2.56
CA ALA A 88 -7.40 11.51 -3.46
C ALA A 88 -7.21 9.99 -3.30
N ILE A 89 -5.98 9.53 -3.04
CA ILE A 89 -5.72 8.10 -2.82
C ILE A 89 -6.19 7.59 -1.46
N SER A 90 -6.64 8.46 -0.56
CA SER A 90 -7.16 8.09 0.77
C SER A 90 -8.68 7.86 0.76
N ASP A 91 -9.35 8.23 -0.33
CA ASP A 91 -10.78 8.01 -0.54
C ASP A 91 -11.17 6.52 -0.42
N SER A 92 -12.34 6.26 0.18
CA SER A 92 -12.83 4.91 0.45
C SER A 92 -13.08 4.10 -0.83
N ALA A 93 -13.60 4.73 -1.88
CA ALA A 93 -13.84 4.10 -3.18
C ALA A 93 -12.52 3.75 -3.86
N VAL A 94 -11.50 4.62 -3.76
CA VAL A 94 -10.15 4.33 -4.26
C VAL A 94 -9.51 3.18 -3.49
N ALA A 95 -9.65 3.15 -2.17
CA ALA A 95 -9.14 2.06 -1.34
C ALA A 95 -9.81 0.72 -1.67
N ALA A 96 -11.12 0.71 -1.93
CA ALA A 96 -11.85 -0.47 -2.37
C ALA A 96 -11.40 -0.94 -3.76
N ALA A 97 -11.23 0.00 -4.70
CA ALA A 97 -10.73 -0.28 -6.04
C ALA A 97 -9.30 -0.84 -6.02
N ALA A 98 -8.42 -0.31 -5.16
CA ALA A 98 -7.06 -0.79 -5.01
C ALA A 98 -6.98 -2.26 -4.59
N SER A 99 -7.94 -2.76 -3.78
CA SER A 99 -8.01 -4.18 -3.41
C SER A 99 -8.29 -5.11 -4.61
N LYS A 100 -9.02 -4.61 -5.61
CA LYS A 100 -9.28 -5.33 -6.87
C LYS A 100 -8.08 -5.23 -7.81
N VAL A 101 -7.54 -4.03 -7.96
CA VAL A 101 -6.35 -3.75 -8.78
C VAL A 101 -5.13 -4.55 -8.30
N SER A 102 -4.92 -4.66 -6.99
CA SER A 102 -3.81 -5.41 -6.41
C SER A 102 -3.93 -6.93 -6.57
N ALA A 103 -5.09 -7.45 -6.95
CA ALA A 103 -5.28 -8.85 -7.28
C ALA A 103 -4.91 -9.18 -8.74
N VAL A 104 -4.69 -8.18 -9.60
CA VAL A 104 -4.35 -8.38 -11.01
C VAL A 104 -2.86 -8.71 -11.15
N PRO A 105 -2.47 -9.90 -11.68
CA PRO A 105 -1.07 -10.29 -11.77
C PRO A 105 -0.20 -9.33 -12.59
N GLY A 106 -0.74 -8.78 -13.68
CA GLY A 106 -0.03 -7.81 -14.53
C GLY A 106 0.33 -6.53 -13.80
N VAL A 107 -0.61 -5.98 -13.02
CA VAL A 107 -0.37 -4.82 -12.17
C VAL A 107 0.72 -5.11 -11.14
N ARG A 108 0.64 -6.27 -10.47
CA ARG A 108 1.63 -6.67 -9.45
C ARG A 108 3.03 -6.76 -10.03
N ARG A 109 3.18 -7.38 -11.22
CA ARG A 109 4.48 -7.45 -11.91
C ARG A 109 5.03 -6.06 -12.23
N ALA A 110 4.22 -5.18 -12.81
CA ALA A 110 4.63 -3.82 -13.16
C ALA A 110 5.09 -3.02 -11.91
N LEU A 111 4.35 -3.13 -10.80
CA LEU A 111 4.70 -2.41 -9.57
C LEU A 111 5.84 -3.08 -8.79
N LEU A 112 6.09 -4.37 -8.95
CA LEU A 112 7.16 -5.11 -8.26
C LEU A 112 8.53 -4.57 -8.63
N GLU A 113 8.79 -4.37 -9.91
CA GLU A 113 10.06 -3.82 -10.40
C GLU A 113 10.32 -2.43 -9.83
N ARG A 114 9.29 -1.59 -9.81
CA ARG A 114 9.39 -0.24 -9.25
C ARG A 114 9.60 -0.23 -7.74
N GLN A 115 8.96 -1.13 -7.00
CA GLN A 115 9.21 -1.28 -5.56
C GLN A 115 10.66 -1.67 -5.28
N ARG A 116 11.22 -2.57 -6.10
CA ARG A 116 12.61 -3.00 -5.96
C ARG A 116 13.60 -1.88 -6.27
N SER A 117 13.37 -1.11 -7.33
CA SER A 117 14.26 0.00 -7.70
C SER A 117 14.32 1.09 -6.64
N MET A 118 13.22 1.36 -5.93
CA MET A 118 13.19 2.30 -4.80
C MET A 118 14.13 1.89 -3.64
N ALA A 119 14.50 0.61 -3.52
CA ALA A 119 15.40 0.10 -2.50
C ALA A 119 16.85 -0.10 -2.99
N GLU A 120 17.16 0.19 -4.26
CA GLU A 120 18.49 -0.05 -4.83
C GLU A 120 19.56 0.87 -4.26
N GLN A 121 19.22 2.10 -3.91
CA GLN A 121 20.21 3.11 -3.49
C GLN A 121 20.18 3.42 -1.99
N ASN A 122 19.14 2.99 -1.28
CA ASN A 122 18.89 3.38 0.11
C ASN A 122 18.58 2.18 1.01
N SER A 123 18.86 2.30 2.31
CA SER A 123 18.21 1.45 3.30
C SER A 123 16.75 1.86 3.42
N VAL A 124 15.83 0.90 3.44
CA VAL A 124 14.40 1.16 3.37
C VAL A 124 13.62 0.44 4.45
N VAL A 125 12.54 1.06 4.90
CA VAL A 125 11.44 0.42 5.63
C VAL A 125 10.25 0.42 4.69
N MET A 126 9.86 -0.76 4.19
CA MET A 126 8.74 -0.88 3.27
C MET A 126 7.59 -1.63 3.93
N GLU A 127 6.39 -1.03 3.87
CA GLU A 127 5.16 -1.68 4.34
C GLU A 127 4.27 -2.19 3.20
N GLY A 128 3.56 -3.28 3.46
CA GLY A 128 2.65 -3.88 2.48
C GLY A 128 1.92 -5.11 2.99
N ARG A 129 1.71 -6.09 2.10
CA ARG A 129 1.08 -7.39 2.41
C ARG A 129 2.01 -8.57 2.17
N ASP A 130 2.94 -8.41 1.24
CA ASP A 130 3.82 -9.43 0.69
C ASP A 130 5.24 -8.89 0.44
N ILE A 131 5.65 -7.89 1.21
CA ILE A 131 6.97 -7.27 1.09
C ILE A 131 8.06 -8.28 1.42
N GLY A 132 7.96 -8.97 2.55
CA GLY A 132 8.98 -9.92 3.01
C GLY A 132 8.91 -11.28 2.31
N SER A 133 7.81 -11.60 1.63
CA SER A 133 7.59 -12.88 0.96
C SER A 133 7.80 -12.83 -0.56
N VAL A 134 7.43 -11.72 -1.21
CA VAL A 134 7.45 -11.57 -2.68
C VAL A 134 8.39 -10.45 -3.14
N VAL A 135 8.25 -9.24 -2.56
CA VAL A 135 8.99 -8.07 -3.03
C VAL A 135 10.47 -8.21 -2.70
N PHE A 136 10.78 -8.47 -1.43
CA PHE A 136 12.10 -8.67 -0.86
C PHE A 136 12.18 -9.95 -0.02
N PRO A 137 12.21 -11.14 -0.65
CA PRO A 137 12.43 -12.40 0.05
C PRO A 137 13.75 -12.44 0.83
N GLY A 138 14.73 -11.64 0.42
CA GLY A 138 16.03 -11.47 1.10
C GLY A 138 16.11 -10.31 2.08
N ALA A 139 14.98 -9.68 2.46
CA ALA A 139 14.99 -8.60 3.46
C ALA A 139 15.66 -9.05 4.76
N GLN A 140 16.55 -8.20 5.30
CA GLN A 140 17.33 -8.53 6.49
C GLN A 140 16.46 -8.58 7.75
N VAL A 141 15.38 -7.80 7.78
CA VAL A 141 14.38 -7.83 8.85
C VAL A 141 13.00 -7.98 8.20
N LYS A 142 12.21 -8.91 8.72
CA LYS A 142 10.82 -9.13 8.32
C LYS A 142 9.93 -9.13 9.55
N ILE A 143 8.94 -8.25 9.55
CA ILE A 143 7.97 -8.10 10.62
C ILE A 143 6.60 -8.37 10.03
N PHE A 144 5.81 -9.21 10.68
CA PHE A 144 4.40 -9.36 10.38
C PHE A 144 3.62 -8.78 11.56
N LEU A 145 2.92 -7.66 11.34
CA LEU A 145 2.13 -6.98 12.35
C LEU A 145 0.67 -7.40 12.20
N ASP A 146 0.12 -8.02 13.24
CA ASP A 146 -1.25 -8.50 13.28
C ASP A 146 -2.02 -7.91 14.47
N ALA A 147 -3.35 -7.96 14.38
CA ALA A 147 -4.27 -7.56 15.44
C ALA A 147 -5.64 -8.21 15.19
N GLU A 148 -6.44 -8.35 16.26
CA GLU A 148 -7.79 -8.90 16.16
C GLU A 148 -8.64 -8.09 15.17
N PRO A 149 -9.49 -8.74 14.34
CA PRO A 149 -10.31 -8.05 13.35
C PRO A 149 -11.17 -6.92 13.92
N GLU A 150 -11.72 -7.12 15.11
CA GLU A 150 -12.54 -6.13 15.81
C GLU A 150 -11.74 -4.87 16.16
N GLU A 151 -10.53 -5.02 16.70
CA GLU A 151 -9.65 -3.90 17.01
C GLU A 151 -9.20 -3.15 15.74
N ARG A 152 -8.95 -3.87 14.65
CA ARG A 152 -8.62 -3.25 13.34
C ARG A 152 -9.81 -2.47 12.78
N ALA A 153 -11.03 -2.97 12.93
CA ALA A 153 -12.25 -2.29 12.52
C ALA A 153 -12.51 -1.04 13.34
N ARG A 154 -12.41 -1.15 14.67
CA ARG A 154 -12.54 -0.02 15.59
C ARG A 154 -11.54 1.08 15.26
N ARG A 155 -10.26 0.74 15.12
CA ARG A 155 -9.22 1.69 14.74
C ARG A 155 -9.51 2.37 13.41
N ARG A 156 -9.94 1.60 12.41
CA ARG A 156 -10.22 2.16 11.08
C ARG A 156 -11.43 3.09 11.08
N ALA A 157 -12.45 2.78 11.87
CA ALA A 157 -13.61 3.66 12.04
C ALA A 157 -13.21 4.99 12.70
N LEU A 158 -12.35 4.95 13.73
CA LEU A 158 -11.80 6.16 14.35
C LEU A 158 -10.98 6.99 13.35
N GLU A 159 -10.12 6.35 12.55
CA GLU A 159 -9.38 7.05 11.48
C GLU A 159 -10.34 7.74 10.50
N MET A 160 -11.44 7.10 10.11
CA MET A 160 -12.44 7.69 9.20
C MET A 160 -13.17 8.89 9.83
N GLN A 161 -13.51 8.80 11.12
CA GLN A 161 -14.12 9.91 11.86
C GLN A 161 -13.17 11.12 11.93
N ASP A 162 -11.87 10.90 12.16
CA ASP A 162 -10.86 11.96 12.15
C ASP A 162 -10.76 12.67 10.77
N TYR A 163 -11.08 11.95 9.68
CA TYR A 163 -11.17 12.52 8.32
C TYR A 163 -12.56 13.10 7.98
N GLY A 164 -13.48 13.19 8.94
CA GLY A 164 -14.81 13.75 8.74
C GLY A 164 -15.81 12.82 8.04
N HIS A 165 -15.51 11.53 7.95
CA HIS A 165 -16.41 10.52 7.41
C HIS A 165 -17.11 9.77 8.54
N ASP A 166 -18.42 9.96 8.66
CA ASP A 166 -19.23 9.16 9.57
C ASP A 166 -19.36 7.75 8.99
N SER A 167 -18.84 6.75 9.71
CA SER A 167 -18.77 5.37 9.24
C SER A 167 -19.18 4.42 10.35
N ASP A 168 -20.19 3.60 10.10
CA ASP A 168 -20.62 2.57 11.04
C ASP A 168 -19.51 1.52 11.20
N VAL A 169 -19.08 1.28 12.44
CA VAL A 169 -18.07 0.27 12.78
C VAL A 169 -18.42 -1.09 12.20
N ALA A 170 -19.70 -1.45 12.12
CA ALA A 170 -20.15 -2.71 11.54
C ALA A 170 -19.85 -2.81 10.03
N ILE A 171 -20.03 -1.70 9.29
CA ILE A 171 -19.69 -1.63 7.86
C ILE A 171 -18.18 -1.74 7.68
N VAL A 172 -17.41 -1.01 8.50
CA VAL A 172 -15.95 -1.06 8.47
C VAL A 172 -15.42 -2.45 8.79
N ALA A 173 -16.03 -3.16 9.74
CA ALA A 173 -15.68 -4.54 10.07
C ALA A 173 -15.93 -5.48 8.89
N GLY A 174 -17.08 -5.36 8.22
CA GLY A 174 -17.39 -6.13 7.01
C GLY A 174 -16.35 -5.91 5.90
N ASP A 175 -16.02 -4.65 5.62
CA ASP A 175 -15.01 -4.26 4.63
C ASP A 175 -13.63 -4.84 4.93
N ILE A 176 -13.22 -4.83 6.20
CA ILE A 176 -11.95 -5.39 6.64
C ILE A 176 -11.93 -6.91 6.43
N LEU A 177 -13.00 -7.61 6.83
CA LEU A 177 -13.09 -9.05 6.67
C LEU A 177 -13.05 -9.45 5.19
N GLU A 178 -13.79 -8.77 4.32
CA GLU A 178 -13.74 -9.03 2.88
C GLU A 178 -12.33 -8.81 2.31
N ARG A 179 -11.65 -7.75 2.75
CA ARG A 179 -10.28 -7.47 2.32
C ARG A 179 -9.31 -8.54 2.79
N ASP A 180 -9.40 -8.98 4.04
CA ASP A 180 -8.55 -10.04 4.57
C ASP A 180 -8.77 -11.37 3.84
N MET A 181 -10.02 -11.70 3.50
CA MET A 181 -10.34 -12.87 2.69
C MET A 181 -9.70 -12.80 1.30
N ARG A 182 -9.76 -11.64 0.63
CA ARG A 182 -9.07 -11.44 -0.65
C ARG A 182 -7.56 -11.53 -0.48
N ASP A 183 -7.00 -10.91 0.55
CA ASP A 183 -5.55 -10.90 0.84
C ASP A 183 -5.01 -12.33 1.07
N ARG A 184 -5.77 -13.22 1.73
CA ARG A 184 -5.38 -14.61 2.02
C ARG A 184 -5.33 -15.52 0.79
N VAL A 185 -6.18 -15.27 -0.20
CA VAL A 185 -6.30 -16.11 -1.40
C VAL A 185 -5.39 -15.64 -2.53
N ARG A 186 -4.75 -14.47 -2.39
CA ARG A 186 -3.75 -13.96 -3.33
C ARG A 186 -2.51 -14.85 -3.31
N ARG A 187 -2.33 -15.63 -4.38
CA ARG A 187 -1.07 -16.33 -4.72
C ARG A 187 -0.48 -15.70 -5.97
#